data_AF-A0A849TLP8-F1
#
_entry.id   AF-A0A849TLP8-F1
#
_cell.length_a   1.000
_cell.length_b   1.000
_cell.length_c   1.000
_cell.angle_alpha   90.00
_cell.angle_beta   90.00
_cell.angle_gamma   90.00
#
_symmetry.space_group_name_H-M   'P 1'
#
loop_
_entity.id
_entity.type
_entity.pdbx_description
1 polymer ?
#
loop_
_entity_poly.entity_id
_entity_poly.type
_entity_poly.pdbx_seq_one_letter_code
_entity_poly.pdbx_strand_id
1 'polypeptide(L)'
;MRLVARTIAAIAIGLASAGTAVADNETECYSDDPEVRIRACSAILQKQYIPDDARGAAHASRALGFSLKRDYERAIDDYDQAIKLVPNFATALNNRAWAYFKWGRPQLGKADVEKSLALSPVSGATYDTRAHISQSEGDATSALRDYTLAMQYGGELMITMYQCGLQEQGLYKGPRDGRANQELRTALKLCVENTKCDPLPADEFCRPAAS
;
A
#
# COMPACT_ATOMS: atom_id res chain seq x y z
N MET A 1 21.77 56.18 59.65
CA MET A 1 20.86 55.03 59.59
C MET A 1 21.13 54.32 58.26
N ARG A 2 21.61 53.07 58.30
CA ARG A 2 21.94 52.25 57.12
C ARG A 2 20.66 51.96 56.33
N LEU A 3 20.70 51.96 54.99
CA LEU A 3 20.03 50.96 54.15
C LEU A 3 20.43 51.09 52.67
N VAL A 4 20.70 49.93 52.10
CA VAL A 4 21.20 49.63 50.75
C VAL A 4 20.02 49.63 49.77
N ALA A 5 20.20 50.16 48.56
CA ALA A 5 19.29 49.88 47.44
C ALA A 5 20.11 49.37 46.24
N ARG A 6 20.15 48.03 46.12
CA ARG A 6 20.43 47.30 44.88
C ARG A 6 19.16 47.26 44.04
N THR A 7 19.31 46.88 42.77
CA THR A 7 18.32 46.30 41.81
C THR A 7 17.89 47.24 40.66
N ILE A 8 17.69 46.80 39.40
CA ILE A 8 17.80 45.52 38.67
C ILE A 8 18.02 45.86 37.19
N ALA A 9 18.93 45.18 36.49
CA ALA A 9 18.98 45.18 35.04
C ALA A 9 17.87 44.26 34.51
N ALA A 10 16.94 44.80 33.72
CA ALA A 10 15.89 44.01 33.10
C ALA A 10 16.48 43.15 31.97
N ILE A 11 16.60 41.84 32.21
CA ILE A 11 16.86 40.85 31.17
C ILE A 11 15.52 40.60 30.47
N ALA A 12 15.40 41.05 29.23
CA ALA A 12 14.33 40.64 28.35
C ALA A 12 14.56 39.17 27.96
N ILE A 13 13.91 38.24 28.65
CA ILE A 13 13.82 36.85 28.23
C ILE A 13 12.80 36.81 27.09
N GLY A 14 13.30 36.74 25.85
CA GLY A 14 12.47 36.41 24.71
C GLY A 14 11.92 34.99 24.88
N LEU A 15 10.60 34.87 25.04
CA LEU A 15 9.91 33.59 24.89
C LEU A 15 9.89 33.23 23.40
N ALA A 16 10.86 32.44 22.96
CA ALA A 16 10.73 31.68 21.73
C ALA A 16 9.71 30.57 21.99
N SER A 17 8.48 30.73 21.52
CA SER A 17 7.54 29.62 21.42
C SER A 17 8.06 28.64 20.38
N ALA A 18 8.73 27.60 20.83
CA ALA A 18 8.93 26.40 20.03
C ALA A 18 7.54 25.81 19.76
N GLY A 19 6.97 26.12 18.59
CA GLY A 19 5.73 25.52 18.14
C GLY A 19 5.93 24.01 18.02
N THR A 20 5.41 23.24 18.98
CA THR A 20 5.21 21.82 18.78
C THR A 20 4.16 21.68 17.69
N ALA A 21 4.55 21.19 16.51
CA ALA A 21 3.58 20.73 15.53
C ALA A 21 2.73 19.65 16.22
N VAL A 22 1.47 19.96 16.49
CA VAL A 22 0.52 18.96 17.01
C VAL A 22 0.34 17.95 15.88
N ALA A 23 0.70 16.69 16.15
CA ALA A 23 0.49 15.58 15.22
C ALA A 23 -0.99 15.52 14.83
N ASP A 24 -1.28 15.73 13.54
CA ASP A 24 -2.62 15.61 12.99
C ASP A 24 -2.88 14.16 12.59
N ASN A 25 -3.64 13.44 13.42
CA ASN A 25 -3.97 12.04 13.17
C ASN A 25 -4.72 11.84 11.83
N GLU A 26 -5.46 12.84 11.33
CA GLU A 26 -6.20 12.69 10.07
C GLU A 26 -5.25 12.58 8.88
N THR A 27 -4.24 13.44 8.83
CA THR A 27 -3.17 13.35 7.83
C THR A 27 -2.28 12.12 8.06
N GLU A 28 -1.87 11.87 9.31
CA GLU A 28 -0.96 10.76 9.64
C GLU A 28 -1.56 9.38 9.37
N CYS A 29 -2.90 9.23 9.41
CA CYS A 29 -3.59 7.99 9.06
C CYS A 29 -3.39 7.61 7.58
N TYR A 30 -2.81 8.46 6.74
CA TYR A 30 -2.46 8.12 5.36
C TYR A 30 -0.96 8.15 5.09
N SER A 31 -0.13 8.17 6.13
CA SER A 31 1.35 8.19 6.04
C SER A 31 1.92 6.94 5.37
N ASP A 32 2.98 7.12 4.56
CA ASP A 32 3.72 5.99 3.98
C ASP A 32 4.45 5.15 5.05
N ASP A 33 4.69 5.70 6.24
CA ASP A 33 5.20 4.94 7.38
C ASP A 33 4.06 4.09 8.00
N PRO A 34 4.18 2.76 8.00
CA PRO A 34 3.11 1.89 8.48
C PRO A 34 2.85 2.05 9.99
N GLU A 35 3.84 2.38 10.80
CA GLU A 35 3.64 2.58 12.25
C GLU A 35 2.89 3.87 12.53
N VAL A 36 3.28 4.96 11.85
CA VAL A 36 2.56 6.25 11.92
C VAL A 36 1.12 6.06 11.47
N ARG A 37 0.91 5.40 10.33
CA ARG A 37 -0.42 5.05 9.80
C ARG A 37 -1.26 4.28 10.81
N ILE A 38 -0.73 3.19 11.37
CA ILE A 38 -1.46 2.34 12.33
C ILE A 38 -1.85 3.13 13.58
N ARG A 39 -0.90 3.88 14.16
CA ARG A 39 -1.13 4.68 15.36
C ARG A 39 -2.23 5.73 15.13
N ALA A 40 -2.10 6.50 14.05
CA ALA A 40 -3.00 7.61 13.75
C ALA A 40 -4.41 7.13 13.42
N CYS A 41 -4.56 6.10 12.58
CA CYS A 41 -5.88 5.52 12.29
C CYS A 41 -6.51 4.89 13.54
N SER A 42 -5.72 4.28 14.44
CA SER A 42 -6.23 3.76 15.71
C SER A 42 -6.76 4.87 16.62
N ALA A 43 -6.09 6.02 16.67
CA ALA A 43 -6.56 7.19 17.41
C ALA A 43 -7.86 7.75 16.82
N ILE A 44 -7.99 7.76 15.49
CA ILE A 44 -9.26 8.12 14.82
C ILE A 44 -10.37 7.19 15.27
N LEU A 45 -10.17 5.86 15.16
CA LEU A 45 -11.20 4.85 15.44
C LEU A 45 -11.70 4.84 16.90
N GLN A 46 -10.96 5.43 17.83
CA GLN A 46 -11.36 5.63 19.23
C GLN A 46 -12.27 6.85 19.45
N LYS A 47 -12.40 7.76 18.47
CA LYS A 47 -13.30 8.92 18.59
C LYS A 47 -14.74 8.46 18.83
N GLN A 48 -15.43 9.15 19.73
CA GLN A 48 -16.83 8.87 20.10
C GLN A 48 -17.75 8.82 18.88
N TYR A 49 -17.54 9.72 17.92
CA TYR A 49 -18.29 9.79 16.70
C TYR A 49 -17.38 9.97 15.49
N ILE A 50 -17.61 9.14 14.49
CA ILE A 50 -17.00 9.16 13.16
C ILE A 50 -18.07 8.64 12.21
N PRO A 51 -18.38 9.35 11.11
CA PRO A 51 -19.25 8.84 10.05
C PRO A 51 -18.78 7.48 9.52
N ASP A 52 -19.70 6.62 9.07
CA ASP A 52 -19.38 5.25 8.65
C ASP A 52 -18.41 5.18 7.48
N ASP A 53 -18.48 6.11 6.54
CA ASP A 53 -17.54 6.25 5.43
C ASP A 53 -16.12 6.59 5.91
N ALA A 54 -15.99 7.56 6.81
CA ALA A 54 -14.72 7.93 7.42
C ALA A 54 -14.17 6.82 8.33
N ARG A 55 -15.04 6.10 9.06
CA ARG A 55 -14.67 4.94 9.87
C ARG A 55 -14.19 3.79 8.97
N GLY A 56 -14.88 3.54 7.86
CA GLY A 56 -14.48 2.55 6.86
C GLY A 56 -13.13 2.88 6.24
N ALA A 57 -12.89 4.15 5.88
CA ALA A 57 -11.61 4.64 5.40
C ALA A 57 -10.47 4.45 6.42
N ALA A 58 -10.72 4.78 7.69
CA ALA A 58 -9.73 4.60 8.76
C ALA A 58 -9.38 3.11 8.98
N HIS A 59 -10.37 2.21 8.96
CA HIS A 59 -10.11 0.77 8.99
C HIS A 59 -9.30 0.31 7.77
N ALA A 60 -9.71 0.66 6.54
CA ALA A 60 -8.99 0.27 5.33
C ALA A 60 -7.54 0.77 5.30
N SER A 61 -7.30 1.99 5.81
CA SER A 61 -5.96 2.55 5.91
C SER A 61 -5.14 1.85 6.99
N ARG A 62 -5.71 1.58 8.17
CA ARG A 62 -5.01 0.82 9.20
C ARG A 62 -4.66 -0.60 8.74
N ALA A 63 -5.58 -1.26 8.03
CA ALA A 63 -5.36 -2.56 7.41
C ALA A 63 -4.19 -2.54 6.42
N LEU A 64 -4.02 -1.46 5.64
CA LEU A 64 -2.87 -1.29 4.76
C LEU A 64 -1.57 -1.22 5.57
N GLY A 65 -1.57 -0.47 6.68
CA GLY A 65 -0.42 -0.43 7.59
C GLY A 65 -0.04 -1.82 8.13
N PHE A 66 -1.03 -2.60 8.57
CA PHE A 66 -0.79 -3.99 8.99
C PHE A 66 -0.30 -4.88 7.85
N SER A 67 -0.85 -4.73 6.64
CA SER A 67 -0.43 -5.49 5.45
C SER A 67 1.04 -5.21 5.08
N LEU A 68 1.47 -3.95 5.13
CA LEU A 68 2.86 -3.53 4.91
C LEU A 68 3.82 -4.13 5.96
N LYS A 69 3.32 -4.35 7.18
CA LYS A 69 4.04 -5.07 8.25
C LYS A 69 3.91 -6.59 8.16
N ARG A 70 3.25 -7.12 7.13
CA ARG A 70 2.93 -8.54 6.93
C ARG A 70 2.09 -9.17 8.04
N ASP A 71 1.37 -8.33 8.79
CA ASP A 71 0.38 -8.77 9.76
C ASP A 71 -0.98 -8.94 9.08
N TYR A 72 -1.07 -10.01 8.28
CA TYR A 72 -2.23 -10.22 7.42
C TYR A 72 -3.49 -10.51 8.23
N GLU A 73 -3.40 -11.15 9.39
CA GLU A 73 -4.56 -11.42 10.24
C GLU A 73 -5.25 -10.13 10.68
N ARG A 74 -4.51 -9.19 11.28
CA ARG A 74 -5.07 -7.89 11.68
C ARG A 74 -5.48 -7.03 10.49
N ALA A 75 -4.77 -7.14 9.36
CA ALA A 75 -5.15 -6.45 8.14
C ALA A 75 -6.51 -6.92 7.61
N ILE A 76 -6.73 -8.23 7.55
CA ILE A 76 -8.00 -8.81 7.09
C ILE A 76 -9.15 -8.36 8.02
N ASP A 77 -8.96 -8.42 9.34
CA ASP A 77 -9.99 -7.97 10.30
C ASP A 77 -10.42 -6.52 10.07
N ASP A 78 -9.46 -5.62 9.82
CA ASP A 78 -9.77 -4.22 9.52
C ASP A 78 -10.39 -4.04 8.13
N TYR A 79 -9.92 -4.76 7.10
CA TYR A 79 -10.57 -4.71 5.79
C TYR A 79 -12.02 -5.22 5.87
N ASP A 80 -12.30 -6.23 6.69
CA ASP A 80 -13.65 -6.73 6.93
C ASP A 80 -14.54 -5.63 7.53
N GLN A 81 -14.05 -4.88 8.53
CA GLN A 81 -14.79 -3.74 9.07
C GLN A 81 -15.01 -2.65 8.02
N ALA A 82 -13.98 -2.32 7.23
CA ALA A 82 -14.09 -1.32 6.17
C ALA A 82 -15.16 -1.69 5.13
N ILE A 83 -15.17 -2.93 4.68
CA ILE A 83 -16.12 -3.44 3.67
C ILE A 83 -17.53 -3.60 4.28
N LYS A 84 -17.65 -3.91 5.57
CA LYS A 84 -18.94 -3.94 6.26
C LYS A 84 -19.59 -2.55 6.31
N LEU A 85 -18.80 -1.51 6.59
CA LEU A 85 -19.26 -0.12 6.64
C LEU A 85 -19.49 0.47 5.25
N VAL A 86 -18.60 0.15 4.30
CA VAL A 86 -18.63 0.64 2.92
C VAL A 86 -18.53 -0.55 1.94
N PRO A 87 -19.66 -1.21 1.61
CA PRO A 87 -19.64 -2.43 0.80
C PRO A 87 -19.05 -2.28 -0.60
N ASN A 88 -19.04 -1.07 -1.15
CA ASN A 88 -18.54 -0.76 -2.49
C ASN A 88 -17.17 -0.06 -2.46
N PHE A 89 -16.39 -0.28 -1.41
CA PHE A 89 -15.05 0.27 -1.30
C PHE A 89 -14.05 -0.55 -2.15
N ALA A 90 -14.00 -0.26 -3.45
CA ALA A 90 -13.19 -1.01 -4.43
C ALA A 90 -11.73 -1.20 -3.99
N THR A 91 -11.08 -0.14 -3.49
CA THR A 91 -9.69 -0.22 -3.00
C THR A 91 -9.54 -1.16 -1.80
N ALA A 92 -10.47 -1.15 -0.84
CA ALA A 92 -10.42 -2.05 0.31
C ALA A 92 -10.62 -3.52 -0.10
N LEU A 93 -11.52 -3.77 -1.08
CA LEU A 93 -11.72 -5.10 -1.66
C LEU A 93 -10.44 -5.61 -2.33
N ASN A 94 -9.82 -4.81 -3.21
CA ASN A 94 -8.55 -5.16 -3.82
C ASN A 94 -7.46 -5.45 -2.78
N ASN A 95 -7.30 -4.57 -1.80
CA ASN A 95 -6.23 -4.70 -0.82
C ASN A 95 -6.45 -5.91 0.10
N ARG A 96 -7.71 -6.25 0.43
CA ARG A 96 -8.03 -7.48 1.16
C ARG A 96 -7.67 -8.72 0.34
N ALA A 97 -7.97 -8.72 -0.96
CA ALA A 97 -7.56 -9.80 -1.85
C ALA A 97 -6.04 -9.95 -1.96
N TRP A 98 -5.32 -8.83 -2.05
CA TRP A 98 -3.86 -8.81 -2.04
C TRP A 98 -3.30 -9.37 -0.72
N ALA A 99 -3.85 -8.95 0.43
CA ALA A 99 -3.47 -9.50 1.73
C ALA A 99 -3.72 -11.01 1.83
N TYR A 100 -4.86 -11.51 1.32
CA TYR A 100 -5.12 -12.95 1.23
C TYR A 100 -4.10 -13.68 0.35
N PHE A 101 -3.76 -13.12 -0.82
CA PHE A 101 -2.73 -13.68 -1.69
C PHE A 101 -1.37 -13.77 -0.96
N LYS A 102 -0.92 -12.67 -0.35
CA LYS A 102 0.37 -12.63 0.37
C LYS A 102 0.39 -13.49 1.62
N TRP A 103 -0.76 -13.75 2.24
CA TRP A 103 -0.92 -14.72 3.33
C TRP A 103 -0.93 -16.19 2.85
N GLY A 104 -0.88 -16.44 1.53
CA GLY A 104 -0.93 -17.78 0.96
C GLY A 104 -2.34 -18.37 0.87
N ARG A 105 -3.36 -17.52 0.86
CA ARG A 105 -4.79 -17.90 0.81
C ARG A 105 -5.52 -17.26 -0.39
N PRO A 106 -4.99 -17.36 -1.62
CA PRO A 106 -5.50 -16.61 -2.78
C PRO A 106 -6.98 -16.85 -3.09
N GLN A 107 -7.50 -18.05 -2.79
CA GLN A 107 -8.90 -18.41 -3.03
C GLN A 107 -9.89 -17.48 -2.30
N LEU A 108 -9.52 -16.98 -1.12
CA LEU A 108 -10.40 -16.11 -0.32
C LEU A 108 -10.52 -14.70 -0.92
N GLY A 109 -9.55 -14.26 -1.72
CA GLY A 109 -9.53 -12.94 -2.35
C GLY A 109 -10.25 -12.83 -3.70
N LYS A 110 -10.62 -13.96 -4.33
CA LYS A 110 -11.17 -13.97 -5.69
C LYS A 110 -12.43 -13.13 -5.87
N ALA A 111 -13.40 -13.31 -4.96
CA ALA A 111 -14.66 -12.58 -5.03
C ALA A 111 -14.45 -11.07 -4.85
N ASP A 112 -13.46 -10.68 -4.04
CA ASP A 112 -13.14 -9.29 -3.80
C ASP A 112 -12.49 -8.64 -5.02
N VAL A 113 -11.59 -9.35 -5.71
CA VAL A 113 -11.00 -8.88 -6.97
C VAL A 113 -12.07 -8.64 -8.02
N GLU A 114 -12.98 -9.60 -8.23
CA GLU A 114 -14.05 -9.46 -9.22
C GLU A 114 -15.01 -8.32 -8.86
N LYS A 115 -15.35 -8.16 -7.58
CA LYS A 115 -16.17 -7.03 -7.12
C LYS A 115 -15.44 -5.69 -7.29
N SER A 116 -14.13 -5.65 -6.99
CA SER A 116 -13.30 -4.44 -7.18
C SER A 116 -13.28 -4.03 -8.66
N LEU A 117 -13.07 -4.98 -9.60
CA LEU A 117 -13.09 -4.71 -11.04
C LEU A 117 -14.48 -4.32 -11.55
N ALA A 118 -15.55 -4.88 -11.00
CA ALA A 118 -16.90 -4.46 -11.33
C ALA A 118 -17.18 -2.99 -10.94
N LEU A 119 -16.58 -2.52 -9.84
CA LEU A 119 -16.69 -1.14 -9.36
C LEU A 119 -15.68 -0.20 -10.04
N SER A 120 -14.49 -0.70 -10.39
CA SER A 120 -13.39 0.05 -10.99
C SER A 120 -12.72 -0.79 -12.11
N PRO A 121 -13.29 -0.79 -13.34
CA PRO A 121 -12.87 -1.70 -14.41
C PRO A 121 -11.50 -1.38 -15.03
N VAL A 122 -10.90 -0.26 -14.65
CA VAL A 122 -9.60 0.22 -15.14
C VAL A 122 -8.56 0.29 -14.02
N SER A 123 -8.70 -0.53 -12.97
CA SER A 123 -7.77 -0.56 -11.85
C SER A 123 -6.56 -1.45 -12.15
N GLY A 124 -5.42 -0.85 -12.49
CA GLY A 124 -4.16 -1.57 -12.75
C GLY A 124 -3.73 -2.48 -11.58
N ALA A 125 -3.86 -2.00 -10.34
CA ALA A 125 -3.55 -2.76 -9.13
C ALA A 125 -4.48 -3.97 -8.92
N THR A 126 -5.74 -3.88 -9.35
CA THR A 126 -6.67 -5.00 -9.25
C THR A 126 -6.43 -6.05 -10.31
N TYR A 127 -6.07 -5.65 -11.53
CA TYR A 127 -5.61 -6.59 -12.55
C TYR A 127 -4.31 -7.30 -12.12
N ASP A 128 -3.38 -6.58 -11.52
CA ASP A 128 -2.15 -7.16 -10.95
C ASP A 128 -2.47 -8.23 -9.88
N THR A 129 -3.32 -7.90 -8.91
CA THR A 129 -3.76 -8.85 -7.88
C THR A 129 -4.43 -10.08 -8.49
N ARG A 130 -5.28 -9.91 -9.50
CA ARG A 130 -5.92 -11.05 -10.20
C ARG A 130 -4.91 -11.91 -10.96
N ALA A 131 -3.92 -11.28 -11.57
CA ALA A 131 -2.85 -11.97 -12.29
C ALA A 131 -2.04 -12.85 -11.36
N HIS A 132 -1.65 -12.32 -10.18
CA HIS A 132 -0.99 -13.07 -9.12
C HIS A 132 -1.80 -14.29 -8.63
N ILE A 133 -3.10 -14.10 -8.39
CA ILE A 133 -4.00 -15.19 -8.00
C ILE A 133 -4.06 -16.26 -9.10
N SER A 134 -4.28 -15.86 -10.35
CA SER A 134 -4.36 -16.78 -11.51
C SER A 134 -3.05 -17.54 -11.71
N GLN A 135 -1.91 -16.86 -11.59
CA GLN A 135 -0.58 -17.48 -11.71
C GLN A 135 -0.34 -18.49 -10.59
N SER A 136 -0.76 -18.20 -9.36
CA SER A 136 -0.63 -19.16 -8.24
C SER A 136 -1.42 -20.45 -8.44
N GLU A 137 -2.41 -20.41 -9.32
CA GLU A 137 -3.26 -21.54 -9.71
C GLU A 137 -2.76 -22.28 -10.95
N GLY A 138 -1.68 -21.79 -11.56
CA GLY A 138 -1.16 -22.32 -12.82
C GLY A 138 -1.92 -21.86 -14.07
N ASP A 139 -2.86 -20.92 -13.96
CA ASP A 139 -3.49 -20.29 -15.13
C ASP A 139 -2.61 -19.16 -15.68
N ALA A 140 -1.53 -19.57 -16.35
CA ALA A 140 -0.57 -18.66 -16.98
C ALA A 140 -1.23 -17.77 -18.06
N THR A 141 -2.30 -18.26 -18.71
CA THR A 141 -2.98 -17.52 -19.78
C THR A 141 -3.76 -16.33 -19.22
N SER A 142 -4.56 -16.56 -18.17
CA SER A 142 -5.27 -15.47 -17.49
C SER A 142 -4.30 -14.52 -16.79
N ALA A 143 -3.25 -15.05 -16.15
CA ALA A 143 -2.23 -14.23 -15.50
C ALA A 143 -1.55 -13.26 -16.46
N LEU A 144 -1.08 -13.74 -17.62
CA LEU A 144 -0.41 -12.88 -18.60
C LEU A 144 -1.34 -11.81 -19.17
N ARG A 145 -2.60 -12.16 -19.42
CA ARG A 145 -3.62 -11.19 -19.85
C ARG A 145 -3.77 -10.08 -18.81
N ASP A 146 -3.91 -10.44 -17.55
CA ASP A 146 -4.16 -9.46 -16.49
C ASP A 146 -2.90 -8.65 -16.14
N TYR A 147 -1.69 -9.21 -16.17
CA TYR A 147 -0.45 -8.41 -16.07
C TYR A 147 -0.31 -7.41 -17.23
N THR A 148 -0.79 -7.76 -18.43
CA THR A 148 -0.81 -6.83 -19.56
C THR A 148 -1.77 -5.67 -19.30
N LEU A 149 -2.94 -5.94 -18.73
CA LEU A 149 -3.91 -4.90 -18.33
C LEU A 149 -3.39 -4.08 -17.15
N ALA A 150 -2.67 -4.71 -16.21
CA ALA A 150 -2.03 -4.03 -15.09
C ALA A 150 -1.00 -3.00 -15.56
N MET A 151 -0.14 -3.35 -16.54
CA MET A 151 0.75 -2.37 -17.17
C MET A 151 -0.02 -1.27 -17.91
N GLN A 152 -1.07 -1.63 -18.64
CA GLN A 152 -1.86 -0.67 -19.42
C GLN A 152 -2.54 0.38 -18.54
N TYR A 153 -3.14 -0.04 -17.42
CA TYR A 153 -3.92 0.83 -16.55
C TYR A 153 -3.13 1.37 -15.34
N GLY A 154 -2.07 0.67 -14.91
CA GLY A 154 -1.15 1.10 -13.85
C GLY A 154 -0.03 2.01 -14.34
N GLY A 155 0.18 2.08 -15.67
CA GLY A 155 1.10 3.03 -16.30
C GLY A 155 2.56 2.82 -15.93
N GLU A 156 3.32 3.92 -15.96
CA GLU A 156 4.78 3.95 -15.77
C GLU A 156 5.23 3.29 -14.45
N LEU A 157 4.47 3.50 -13.38
CA LEU A 157 4.78 2.91 -12.07
C LEU A 157 4.73 1.39 -12.11
N MET A 158 3.66 0.81 -12.64
CA MET A 158 3.51 -0.65 -12.72
C MET A 158 4.57 -1.27 -13.63
N ILE A 159 4.84 -0.62 -14.76
CA ILE A 159 5.87 -1.06 -15.69
C ILE A 159 7.26 -1.04 -15.03
N THR A 160 7.58 0.03 -14.30
CA THR A 160 8.86 0.15 -13.57
C THR A 160 9.01 -0.96 -12.53
N MET A 161 7.95 -1.28 -11.78
CA MET A 161 7.99 -2.36 -10.80
C MET A 161 8.24 -3.72 -11.47
N TYR A 162 7.56 -4.04 -12.56
CA TYR A 162 7.80 -5.30 -13.28
C TYR A 162 9.19 -5.38 -13.90
N GLN A 163 9.68 -4.30 -14.51
CA GLN A 163 11.06 -4.24 -15.01
C GLN A 163 12.05 -4.52 -13.88
N CYS A 164 11.79 -3.98 -12.68
CA CYS A 164 12.62 -4.18 -11.50
C CYS A 164 12.63 -5.63 -11.01
N GLY A 165 11.47 -6.19 -10.66
CA GLY A 165 11.38 -7.53 -10.10
C GLY A 165 11.85 -8.61 -11.08
N LEU A 166 11.56 -8.45 -12.37
CA LEU A 166 12.04 -9.39 -13.40
C LEU A 166 13.54 -9.25 -13.65
N GLN A 167 14.13 -8.07 -13.45
CA GLN A 167 15.58 -7.88 -13.53
C GLN A 167 16.29 -8.51 -12.33
N GLU A 168 15.75 -8.39 -11.12
CA GLU A 168 16.26 -9.08 -9.92
C GLU A 168 16.31 -10.60 -10.09
N GLN A 169 15.37 -11.15 -10.87
CA GLN A 169 15.30 -12.57 -11.21
C GLN A 169 16.11 -12.95 -12.46
N GLY A 170 16.76 -11.99 -13.12
CA GLY A 170 17.53 -12.20 -14.35
C GLY A 170 16.70 -12.51 -15.59
N LEU A 171 15.37 -12.34 -15.53
CA LEU A 171 14.44 -12.57 -16.63
C LEU A 171 14.37 -11.38 -17.60
N TYR A 172 14.71 -10.17 -17.13
CA TYR A 172 14.73 -8.92 -17.90
C TYR A 172 16.10 -8.25 -17.83
N LYS A 173 16.63 -7.79 -18.96
CA LYS A 173 17.95 -7.12 -19.06
C LYS A 173 17.88 -5.71 -19.67
N GLY A 174 16.67 -5.27 -20.02
CA GLY A 174 16.42 -3.94 -20.58
C GLY A 174 16.47 -2.81 -19.54
N PRO A 175 16.23 -1.56 -19.98
CA PRO A 175 16.24 -0.41 -19.07
C PRO A 175 15.02 -0.39 -18.15
N ARG A 176 15.19 0.07 -16.91
CA ARG A 176 14.09 0.40 -16.00
C ARG A 176 13.59 1.82 -16.26
N ASP A 177 12.95 2.02 -17.41
CA ASP A 177 12.52 3.32 -17.93
C ASP A 177 11.00 3.55 -17.84
N GLY A 178 10.26 2.61 -17.23
CA GLY A 178 8.81 2.68 -17.09
C GLY A 178 8.06 2.55 -18.42
N ARG A 179 8.71 2.09 -19.49
CA ARG A 179 8.10 1.91 -20.81
C ARG A 179 7.95 0.44 -21.16
N ALA A 180 6.72 0.03 -21.45
CA ALA A 180 6.45 -1.34 -21.86
C ALA A 180 7.13 -1.63 -23.21
N ASN A 181 8.00 -2.63 -23.24
CA ASN A 181 8.72 -3.04 -24.43
C ASN A 181 8.57 -4.55 -24.67
N GLN A 182 9.05 -5.04 -25.82
CA GLN A 182 8.89 -6.44 -26.20
C GLN A 182 9.66 -7.39 -25.26
N GLU A 183 10.81 -6.96 -24.74
CA GLU A 183 11.61 -7.74 -23.81
C GLU A 183 10.88 -7.95 -22.48
N LEU A 184 10.26 -6.90 -21.93
CA LEU A 184 9.45 -6.98 -20.71
C LEU A 184 8.26 -7.92 -20.89
N ARG A 185 7.56 -7.83 -22.02
CA ARG A 185 6.45 -8.76 -22.35
C ARG A 185 6.91 -10.21 -22.43
N THR A 186 8.12 -10.43 -22.96
CA THR A 186 8.72 -11.76 -23.05
C THR A 186 9.12 -12.27 -21.66
N ALA A 187 9.70 -11.41 -20.82
CA ALA A 187 10.04 -11.74 -19.44
C ALA A 187 8.80 -12.09 -18.60
N LEU A 188 7.72 -11.32 -18.72
CA LEU A 188 6.43 -11.64 -18.08
C LEU A 188 5.86 -12.97 -18.56
N LYS A 189 5.94 -13.26 -19.87
CA LYS A 189 5.51 -14.55 -20.42
C LYS A 189 6.29 -15.71 -19.82
N LEU A 190 7.61 -15.57 -19.62
CA LEU A 190 8.41 -16.61 -18.95
C LEU A 190 8.06 -16.72 -17.46
N CYS A 191 7.81 -15.59 -16.80
CA CYS A 191 7.47 -15.55 -15.38
C CYS A 191 6.16 -16.29 -15.08
N VAL A 192 5.10 -16.05 -15.86
CA VAL A 192 3.77 -16.66 -15.59
C VAL A 192 3.74 -18.18 -15.69
N GLU A 193 4.69 -18.80 -16.40
CA GLU A 193 4.80 -20.27 -16.51
C GLU A 193 5.29 -20.91 -15.19
N ASN A 194 5.85 -20.10 -14.29
CA ASN A 194 6.30 -20.54 -12.98
C ASN A 194 5.42 -19.92 -11.88
N THR A 195 4.68 -20.76 -11.15
CA THR A 195 3.82 -20.32 -10.04
C THR A 195 4.57 -19.69 -8.86
N LYS A 196 5.90 -19.75 -8.86
CA LYS A 196 6.79 -19.11 -7.87
C LYS A 196 7.45 -17.83 -8.35
N CYS A 197 7.32 -17.48 -9.63
CA CYS A 197 7.84 -16.20 -10.12
C CYS A 197 6.92 -15.07 -9.64
N ASP A 198 7.50 -14.02 -9.08
CA ASP A 198 6.79 -12.79 -8.69
C ASP A 198 7.36 -11.65 -9.54
N PRO A 199 6.63 -11.06 -10.49
CA PRO A 199 7.17 -9.99 -11.31
C PRO A 199 7.45 -8.70 -10.52
N LEU A 200 6.97 -8.56 -9.28
CA LEU A 200 7.27 -7.43 -8.41
C LEU A 200 8.62 -7.59 -7.71
N PRO A 201 9.31 -6.47 -7.36
CA PRO A 201 10.57 -6.54 -6.63
C PRO A 201 10.36 -7.05 -5.20
N ALA A 202 11.37 -7.72 -4.64
CA ALA A 202 11.26 -8.35 -3.32
C ALA A 202 11.02 -7.36 -2.16
N ASP A 203 11.49 -6.13 -2.34
CA ASP A 203 11.28 -5.02 -1.39
C ASP A 203 9.96 -4.29 -1.62
N GLU A 204 9.21 -4.61 -2.68
CA GLU A 204 7.96 -3.96 -3.10
C GLU A 204 8.09 -2.45 -3.45
N PHE A 205 9.31 -1.92 -3.47
CA PHE A 205 9.60 -0.50 -3.69
C PHE A 205 10.66 -0.23 -4.77
N CYS A 206 11.31 -1.28 -5.28
CA CYS A 206 12.39 -1.20 -6.26
C CYS A 206 13.55 -0.30 -5.80
N ARG A 207 13.85 -0.29 -4.49
CA ARG A 207 14.96 0.50 -3.94
C ARG A 207 16.29 -0.13 -4.37
N PRO A 208 17.36 0.67 -4.52
CA PRO A 208 18.70 0.13 -4.71
C PRO A 208 19.00 -0.88 -3.59
N ALA A 209 19.60 -2.02 -3.93
CA ALA A 209 20.09 -2.96 -2.93
C ALA A 209 21.00 -2.21 -1.95
N ALA A 210 20.76 -2.35 -0.65
CA ALA A 210 21.65 -1.78 0.36
C ALA A 210 23.03 -2.40 0.16
N SER A 211 24.02 -1.55 -0.16
CA SER A 211 25.43 -1.90 -0.32
C SER A 211 26.06 -2.34 0.99
#